data_AF-A0A947SM85-F1
#
_entry.id   AF-A0A947SM85-F1
#
_cell.length_a   1.000
_cell.length_b   1.000
_cell.length_c   1.000
_cell.angle_alpha   90.00
_cell.angle_beta   90.00
_cell.angle_gamma   90.00
#
_symmetry.space_group_name_H-M   'P 1'
#
loop_
_entity.id
_entity.type
_entity.pdbx_description
1 polymer ?
#
loop_
_entity_poly.entity_id
_entity_poly.type
_entity_poly.pdbx_seq_one_letter_code
_entity_poly.pdbx_strand_id
1 'polypeptide(L)' 'MIILGIDPGFATTGYGFIKKEGGELHVLEYGIISTPPDADPGSRTSLRSVHYGA' A
#
# COMPACT_ATOMS: atom_id res chain seq x y z
N MET A 1 -17.55 -7.60 1.14
CA MET A 1 -16.57 -7.21 2.19
C MET A 1 -15.31 -6.70 1.52
N ILE A 2 -14.75 -5.57 1.94
CA ILE A 2 -13.45 -5.07 1.44
C ILE A 2 -12.37 -5.47 2.44
N ILE A 3 -11.25 -6.00 1.94
CA ILE A 3 -10.12 -6.47 2.74
C ILE A 3 -8.88 -5.70 2.27
N LEU A 4 -8.11 -5.17 3.22
CA LEU A 4 -6.82 -4.53 3.00
C LEU A 4 -5.69 -5.45 3.46
N GLY A 5 -4.76 -5.76 2.55
CA GLY A 5 -3.47 -6.37 2.87
C GLY A 5 -2.37 -5.32 2.89
N ILE A 6 -1.46 -5.41 3.86
CA ILE A 6 -0.28 -4.55 4.01
C ILE A 6 0.96 -5.43 4.11
N ASP A 7 1.98 -5.12 3.31
CA ASP A 7 3.32 -5.70 3.39
C ASP A 7 4.32 -4.61 3.82
N PRO A 8 4.61 -4.49 5.13
CA PRO A 8 5.37 -3.36 5.65
C PRO A 8 6.87 -3.48 5.35
N GLY A 9 7.45 -2.40 4.84
CA GLY A 9 8.89 -2.27 4.64
C GLY A 9 9.39 -0.84 4.94
N PHE A 10 10.67 -0.71 5.26
CA PHE A 10 11.24 0.53 5.79
C PHE A 10 11.26 1.68 4.77
N ALA A 11 11.63 1.40 3.53
CA ALA A 11 11.63 2.37 2.44
C ALA A 11 10.37 2.27 1.55
N THR A 12 9.78 1.07 1.48
CA THR A 12 8.63 0.76 0.64
C THR A 12 7.66 -0.12 1.41
N THR A 13 6.40 0.24 1.46
CA THR A 13 5.31 -0.59 1.99
C THR A 13 4.34 -0.94 0.87
N GLY A 14 4.12 -2.24 0.65
CA GLY A 14 3.12 -2.73 -0.30
C GLY A 14 1.72 -2.68 0.30
N TYR A 15 0.71 -2.40 -0.53
CA TYR A 15 -0.70 -2.52 -0.13
C TYR A 15 -1.53 -3.17 -1.23
N GLY A 16 -2.65 -3.79 -0.83
CA GLY A 16 -3.62 -4.36 -1.76
C GLY A 16 -5.02 -4.37 -1.18
N PHE A 17 -6.00 -3.97 -1.99
CA PHE A 17 -7.42 -4.08 -1.69
C PHE A 17 -8.04 -5.20 -2.52
N ILE A 18 -8.77 -6.08 -1.85
CA ILE A 18 -9.62 -7.08 -2.49
C ILE A 18 -11.05 -6.96 -2.00
N LYS A 19 -12.01 -7.28 -2.88
CA LYS A 19 -13.43 -7.41 -2.56
C LYS A 19 -13.79 -8.88 -2.50
N LYS A 20 -14.34 -9.32 -1.37
CA LYS A 20 -14.98 -10.63 -1.23
C LYS A 20 -16.48 -10.50 -1.43
N GLU A 21 -17.01 -11.21 -2.41
CA GLU A 21 -18.44 -11.33 -2.71
C GLU A 21 -18.79 -12.82 -2.82
N GLY A 22 -19.51 -13.33 -1.81
CA GLY A 22 -19.75 -14.77 -1.69
C GLY A 22 -18.45 -15.56 -1.56
N GLY A 23 -18.24 -16.50 -2.48
CA GLY A 23 -17.03 -17.33 -2.58
C GLY A 23 -15.93 -16.74 -3.46
N GLU A 24 -16.19 -15.62 -4.16
CA GLU A 24 -15.25 -15.02 -5.10
C GLU A 24 -14.44 -13.88 -4.45
N LEU A 25 -13.23 -13.70 -4.97
CA LEU A 25 -12.32 -12.62 -4.60
C LEU A 25 -11.98 -11.82 -5.86
N HIS A 26 -12.20 -10.51 -5.80
CA HIS A 26 -11.86 -9.57 -6.87
C HIS A 26 -10.76 -8.62 -6.38
N VAL A 27 -9.71 -8.45 -7.18
CA VAL A 27 -8.71 -7.42 -6.93
C VAL A 27 -9.34 -6.07 -7.26
N LEU A 28 -9.24 -5.12 -6.33
CA LEU A 28 -9.70 -3.75 -6.54
C LEU A 28 -8.54 -2.84 -6.91
N GLU A 29 -7.47 -2.87 -6.12
CA GLU A 29 -6.29 -2.03 -6.31
C GLU A 29 -5.10 -2.63 -5.57
N TYR A 30 -3.90 -2.36 -6.04
CA TYR A 30 -2.68 -2.63 -5.30
C TYR A 30 -1.60 -1.62 -5.69
N GLY A 31 -0.61 -1.44 -4.82
CA GLY A 31 0.44 -0.49 -5.07
C GLY A 31 1.53 -0.49 -4.02
N ILE A 32 2.42 0.49 -4.14
CA ILE A 32 3.52 0.71 -3.22
C ILE A 32 3.46 2.14 -2.69
N ILE A 33 3.57 2.24 -1.38
CA ILE A 33 3.86 3.46 -0.66
C ILE A 33 5.38 3.55 -0.51
N SER A 34 6.01 4.57 -1.09
CA SER A 34 7.46 4.79 -1.01
C SER A 34 7.79 6.01 -0.16
N THR A 35 8.78 5.88 0.73
CA THR A 35 9.37 7.02 1.45
C THR A 35 10.71 7.41 0.80
N PRO A 36 10.92 8.68 0.43
CA PRO A 36 12.21 9.09 -0.12
C PRO A 36 13.32 8.99 0.94
N PRO A 37 14.55 8.62 0.54
CA PRO A 37 15.67 8.40 1.47
C PRO A 37 16.05 9.66 2.26
N ASP A 38 15.84 10.83 1.67
CA ASP A 38 16.27 12.15 2.18
C ASP A 38 15.29 12.75 3.21
N ALA A 39 14.22 12.04 3.56
CA ALA A 39 13.40 12.41 4.70
C ALA A 39 14.18 12.08 5.97
N ASP A 40 14.51 13.11 6.75
CA ASP A 40 15.01 13.00 8.13
C ASP A 40 14.28 11.85 8.87
N PRO A 41 14.96 11.00 9.65
CA PRO A 41 14.32 9.84 10.28
C PRO A 41 13.04 10.17 11.07
N GLY A 42 12.93 11.39 11.63
CA GLY A 42 11.74 11.88 12.33
C GLY A 42 10.60 12.35 11.42
N SER A 43 10.86 12.56 10.12
CA SER A 43 9.91 13.08 9.12
C SER A 43 9.34 12.01 8.18
N ARG A 44 9.75 10.74 8.33
CA ARG A 44 9.32 9.61 7.49
C ARG A 44 7.86 9.16 7.68
N THR A 45 7.11 9.80 8.56
CA THR A 45 5.69 9.51 8.87
C THR A 45 4.69 10.14 7.92
N SER A 46 5.13 10.92 6.92
CA SER A 46 4.23 11.51 5.92
C SER A 46 4.18 10.65 4.64
N LEU A 47 3.01 10.06 4.39
CA LEU A 47 2.67 9.43 3.10
C LEU A 47 2.83 10.48 1.97
N ARG A 48 3.89 10.34 1.16
CA ARG A 48 4.22 11.32 0.11
C ARG A 48 3.73 10.92 -1.28
N SER A 49 3.58 9.63 -1.57
CA SER A 49 3.17 9.16 -2.90
C SER A 49 2.62 7.74 -2.86
N VAL A 50 1.50 7.52 -3.53
CA VAL A 50 0.91 6.21 -3.82
C VAL A 50 1.23 5.88 -5.28
N HIS A 51 1.98 4.79 -5.51
CA HIS A 51 2.27 4.31 -6.85
C HIS A 51 1.24 3.25 -7.24
N TYR A 52 0.42 3.57 -8.25
CA TYR A 52 -0.55 2.64 -8.84
C TYR A 52 0.17 1.63 -9.73
N GLY A 53 -0.07 0.33 -9.51
CA GLY A 53 0.31 -0.71 -10.45
C GLY A 53 -0.50 -0.58 -11.74
N ALA A 54 0.18 -0.63 -12.89
CA ALA A 54 -0.43 -0.63 -14.22
C ALA A 54 -1.25 -1.91 -14.50
#